data_AF-A0A520YK59-F1
#
_entry.id   AF-A0A520YK59-F1
#
_cell.length_a   1.000
_cell.length_b   1.000
_cell.length_c   1.000
_cell.angle_alpha   90.00
_cell.angle_beta   90.00
_cell.angle_gamma   90.00
#
_symmetry.space_group_name_H-M   'P 1'
#
loop_
_entity.id
_entity.type
_entity.pdbx_description
1 polymer ?
#
loop_
_entity_poly.entity_id
_entity_poly.type
_entity_poly.pdbx_seq_one_letter_code
_entity_poly.pdbx_strand_id
1 'polypeptide(L)'
;NIMNHYVGMKYIPEAIPEFKIFPTGIIITSILGLLIAFRGNYKWFLGWFILMVSLSIAGLYDFYLWEHDYGHDLDPKAIMKFTNPDGSIMGFQPPLFGSKDILNFKAHSYPQLGAYALAIGMAFSFVSYFVGKKETN
;
A
#
# COMPACT_ATOMS: atom_id res chain seq x y z
N ASN A 1 4.58 -1.72 -23.53
CA ASN A 1 5.63 -1.36 -22.56
C ASN A 1 6.99 -1.34 -23.27
N ILE A 2 7.27 -0.30 -24.04
CA ILE A 2 8.46 -0.23 -24.91
C ILE A 2 9.69 0.25 -24.11
N MET A 3 9.48 1.13 -23.12
CA MET A 3 10.53 1.74 -22.31
C MET A 3 11.22 0.77 -21.34
N ASN A 4 10.48 -0.12 -20.67
CA ASN A 4 11.09 -1.07 -19.73
C ASN A 4 12.12 -1.98 -20.41
N HIS A 5 11.92 -2.29 -21.70
CA HIS A 5 12.83 -3.13 -22.48
C HIS A 5 14.19 -2.45 -22.76
N TYR A 6 14.24 -1.12 -22.85
CA TYR A 6 15.49 -0.40 -23.12
C TYR A 6 16.30 -0.08 -21.86
N VAL A 7 15.61 0.09 -20.74
CA VAL A 7 16.18 0.50 -19.45
C VAL A 7 16.51 -0.70 -18.56
N GLY A 8 16.11 -1.91 -18.97
CA GLY A 8 16.38 -3.14 -18.23
C GLY A 8 15.51 -3.31 -16.98
N MET A 9 14.40 -2.57 -16.87
CA MET A 9 13.43 -2.81 -15.81
C MET A 9 12.85 -4.22 -15.95
N LYS A 10 12.74 -4.93 -14.83
CA LYS A 10 12.05 -6.22 -14.78
C LYS A 10 10.67 -6.12 -15.42
N TYR A 11 10.26 -7.20 -16.08
CA TYR A 11 8.88 -7.33 -16.53
C TYR A 11 7.97 -7.28 -15.30
N ILE A 12 7.14 -6.25 -15.21
CA ILE A 12 6.09 -6.16 -14.19
C ILE A 12 4.99 -7.13 -14.65
N PRO A 13 4.75 -8.25 -13.94
CA PRO A 13 3.67 -9.15 -14.31
C PRO A 13 2.33 -8.40 -14.28
N GLU A 14 1.43 -8.70 -15.23
CA GLU A 14 0.12 -8.05 -15.35
C GLU A 14 -0.72 -8.17 -14.06
N ALA A 15 -0.46 -9.20 -13.24
CA ALA A 15 -1.00 -9.33 -11.91
C ALA A 15 0.10 -9.78 -10.94
N ILE A 16 0.46 -8.88 -10.02
CA ILE A 16 1.22 -9.22 -8.81
C ILE A 16 0.41 -10.29 -8.03
N PRO A 17 1.00 -11.42 -7.61
CA PRO A 17 0.28 -12.51 -6.92
C PRO A 17 -0.58 -12.03 -5.75
N GLU A 18 -0.11 -11.03 -5.03
CA GLU A 18 -0.74 -10.39 -3.89
C GLU A 18 -2.11 -9.78 -4.26
N PHE A 19 -2.29 -9.27 -5.50
CA PHE A 19 -3.59 -8.78 -5.98
C PHE A 19 -4.66 -9.87 -6.07
N LYS A 20 -4.29 -11.15 -6.09
CA LYS A 20 -5.25 -12.26 -6.01
C LYS A 20 -5.70 -12.55 -4.58
N ILE A 21 -4.86 -12.21 -3.60
CA ILE A 21 -5.09 -12.48 -2.18
C ILE A 21 -5.83 -11.32 -1.51
N PHE A 22 -5.51 -10.08 -1.89
CA PHE A 22 -6.12 -8.87 -1.32
C PHE A 22 -7.65 -8.86 -1.31
N PRO A 23 -8.38 -9.21 -2.40
CA PRO A 23 -9.84 -9.22 -2.39
C PRO A 23 -10.42 -10.14 -1.32
N THR A 24 -9.85 -11.34 -1.19
CA THR A 24 -10.26 -12.32 -0.17
C THR A 24 -9.97 -11.80 1.24
N GLY A 25 -8.80 -11.20 1.45
CA GLY A 25 -8.43 -10.57 2.72
C GLY A 25 -9.37 -9.43 3.12
N ILE A 26 -9.77 -8.58 2.16
CA ILE A 26 -10.73 -7.49 2.38
C ILE A 26 -12.11 -8.05 2.77
N ILE A 27 -12.59 -9.10 2.11
CA ILE A 27 -13.88 -9.73 2.44
C ILE A 27 -13.85 -10.31 3.85
N ILE A 28 -12.81 -11.08 4.19
CA ILE A 28 -12.66 -11.69 5.52
C ILE A 28 -12.62 -10.63 6.62
N THR A 29 -11.80 -9.60 6.43
CA THR A 29 -11.68 -8.51 7.41
C THR A 29 -12.96 -7.69 7.52
N SER A 30 -13.69 -7.48 6.42
CA SER A 30 -15.00 -6.80 6.45
C SER A 30 -16.04 -7.58 7.25
N ILE A 31 -16.14 -8.90 7.03
CA ILE A 31 -17.05 -9.77 7.80
C ILE A 31 -16.66 -9.77 9.28
N LEU A 32 -15.37 -9.90 9.59
CA LEU A 32 -14.89 -9.88 10.97
C LEU A 32 -15.19 -8.53 11.66
N GLY A 33 -15.00 -7.42 10.97
CA GLY A 33 -15.35 -6.08 11.45
C GLY A 33 -16.84 -5.96 11.78
N LEU A 34 -17.72 -6.51 10.91
CA LEU A 34 -19.17 -6.55 11.18
C LEU A 34 -19.49 -7.40 12.41
N LEU A 35 -18.87 -8.57 12.57
CA LEU A 35 -19.08 -9.42 13.75
C LEU A 35 -18.67 -8.72 15.04
N ILE A 36 -17.55 -7.98 15.01
CA ILE A 36 -17.09 -7.17 16.15
C ILE A 36 -18.09 -6.04 16.45
N ALA A 37 -18.63 -5.39 15.42
CA ALA A 37 -19.67 -4.38 15.57
C ALA A 37 -20.94 -4.95 16.23
N PHE A 38 -21.41 -6.13 15.80
CA PHE A 38 -22.55 -6.80 16.43
C PHE A 38 -22.29 -7.23 17.87
N ARG A 39 -21.05 -7.58 18.23
CA ARG A 39 -20.69 -7.94 19.62
C ARG A 39 -20.77 -6.74 20.57
N GLY A 40 -20.61 -5.51 20.06
CA GLY A 40 -20.82 -4.26 20.81
C GLY A 40 -19.87 -4.01 21.99
N ASN A 41 -18.78 -4.77 22.10
CA ASN A 41 -17.86 -4.66 23.24
C ASN A 41 -16.70 -3.70 22.90
N TYR A 42 -16.56 -2.62 23.67
CA TYR A 42 -15.58 -1.57 23.40
C TYR A 42 -14.13 -2.07 23.30
N LYS A 43 -13.75 -3.10 24.08
CA LYS A 43 -12.38 -3.66 24.02
C LYS A 43 -12.08 -4.29 22.66
N TRP A 44 -13.09 -4.86 22.00
CA TRP A 44 -12.95 -5.45 20.68
C TRP A 44 -12.77 -4.39 19.60
N PHE A 45 -13.37 -3.20 19.73
CA PHE A 45 -13.12 -2.09 18.81
C PHE A 45 -11.68 -1.61 18.84
N LEU A 46 -11.05 -1.58 20.03
CA LEU A 46 -9.63 -1.25 20.13
C LEU A 46 -8.74 -2.34 19.53
N GLY A 47 -9.03 -3.62 19.84
CA GLY A 47 -8.30 -4.75 19.27
C GLY A 47 -8.39 -4.78 17.74
N TRP A 48 -9.59 -4.53 17.20
CA TRP A 48 -9.84 -4.42 15.77
C TRP A 48 -9.07 -3.26 15.14
N PHE A 49 -9.12 -2.08 15.75
CA PHE A 49 -8.38 -0.90 15.28
C PHE A 49 -6.87 -1.17 15.20
N ILE A 50 -6.28 -1.73 16.25
CA ILE A 50 -4.84 -2.06 16.29
C ILE A 50 -4.51 -3.05 15.16
N LEU A 51 -5.31 -4.11 15.01
CA LEU A 51 -5.12 -5.10 13.94
C LEU A 51 -5.14 -4.45 12.55
N MET A 52 -6.13 -3.60 12.27
CA MET A 52 -6.26 -2.94 10.96
C MET A 52 -5.13 -1.96 10.69
N VAL A 53 -4.64 -1.23 11.71
CA VAL A 53 -3.47 -0.37 11.59
C VAL A 53 -2.22 -1.20 11.29
N SER A 54 -1.99 -2.31 12.00
CA SER A 54 -0.85 -3.20 11.75
C SER A 54 -0.88 -3.78 10.34
N LEU A 55 -2.04 -4.25 9.86
CA LEU A 55 -2.20 -4.77 8.50
C LEU A 55 -1.96 -3.67 7.45
N SER A 56 -2.43 -2.44 7.69
CA SER A 56 -2.22 -1.31 6.79
C SER A 56 -0.74 -0.94 6.68
N ILE A 57 -0.02 -0.91 7.80
CA ILE A 57 1.43 -0.65 7.82
C ILE A 57 2.18 -1.77 7.09
N ALA A 58 1.84 -3.04 7.35
CA ALA A 58 2.46 -4.17 6.67
C ALA A 58 2.24 -4.11 5.14
N GLY A 59 1.02 -3.78 4.69
CA GLY A 59 0.72 -3.63 3.27
C GLY A 59 1.47 -2.46 2.61
N LEU A 60 1.59 -1.31 3.30
CA LEU A 60 2.39 -0.18 2.79
C LEU A 60 3.87 -0.51 2.72
N TYR A 61 4.39 -1.26 3.70
CA TYR A 61 5.79 -1.68 3.72
C TYR A 61 6.10 -2.68 2.61
N ASP A 62 5.25 -3.69 2.44
CA ASP A 62 5.36 -4.65 1.34
C ASP A 62 5.30 -3.93 -0.02
N PHE A 63 4.34 -3.02 -0.20
CA PHE A 63 4.24 -2.20 -1.40
C PHE A 63 5.50 -1.37 -1.67
N TYR A 64 6.11 -0.77 -0.63
CA TYR A 64 7.38 -0.04 -0.79
C TYR A 64 8.53 -0.95 -1.25
N LEU A 65 8.61 -2.18 -0.72
CA LEU A 65 9.62 -3.15 -1.16
C LEU A 65 9.44 -3.52 -2.63
N TRP A 66 8.19 -3.74 -3.06
CA TRP A 66 7.86 -3.93 -4.48
C TRP A 66 8.30 -2.73 -5.33
N GLU A 67 7.92 -1.51 -4.95
CA GLU A 67 8.34 -0.32 -5.69
C GLU A 67 9.87 -0.18 -5.78
N HIS A 68 10.58 -0.55 -4.71
CA HIS A 68 12.04 -0.50 -4.66
C HIS A 68 12.68 -1.57 -5.55
N ASP A 69 12.28 -2.83 -5.41
CA ASP A 69 12.84 -3.94 -6.16
C ASP A 69 12.65 -3.75 -7.67
N TYR A 70 11.46 -3.30 -8.10
CA TYR A 70 11.20 -3.04 -9.53
C TYR A 70 11.85 -1.74 -10.02
N GLY A 71 12.06 -0.78 -9.12
CA GLY A 71 12.67 0.51 -9.45
C GLY A 71 14.19 0.47 -9.56
N HIS A 72 14.86 -0.44 -8.84
CA HIS A 72 16.34 -0.46 -8.70
C HIS A 72 17.01 -1.74 -9.18
N ASP A 73 16.27 -2.85 -9.36
CA ASP A 73 16.82 -4.07 -9.95
C ASP A 73 16.73 -4.01 -11.49
N LEU A 74 17.71 -3.29 -12.07
CA LEU A 74 17.85 -3.09 -13.50
C LEU A 74 18.91 -4.01 -14.10
N ASP A 75 18.63 -4.62 -15.26
CA ASP A 75 19.58 -5.48 -15.95
C ASP A 75 20.87 -4.69 -16.29
N PRO A 76 22.05 -5.10 -15.78
CA PRO A 76 23.32 -4.43 -16.09
C PRO A 76 23.71 -4.52 -17.58
N LYS A 77 23.05 -5.35 -18.39
CA LYS A 77 23.20 -5.45 -19.84
C LYS A 77 22.21 -4.59 -20.63
N ALA A 78 21.38 -3.79 -19.96
CA ALA A 78 20.45 -2.88 -20.63
C ALA A 78 21.16 -1.93 -21.60
N ILE A 79 20.51 -1.67 -22.74
CA ILE A 79 21.05 -0.84 -23.83
C ILE A 79 21.18 0.63 -23.38
N MET A 80 20.24 1.12 -22.58
CA MET A 80 20.25 2.49 -22.05
C MET A 80 20.45 2.45 -20.53
N LYS A 81 21.52 3.09 -20.07
CA LYS A 81 21.80 3.29 -18.64
C LYS A 81 21.68 4.77 -18.31
N PHE A 82 20.72 5.10 -17.46
CA PHE A 82 20.58 6.44 -16.93
C PHE A 82 21.36 6.53 -15.63
N THR A 83 22.18 7.57 -15.49
CA THR A 83 22.93 7.83 -14.28
C THR A 83 22.52 9.17 -13.69
N ASN A 84 22.48 9.24 -12.36
CA ASN A 84 22.33 10.49 -11.63
C ASN A 84 23.60 11.36 -11.81
N PRO A 85 23.55 12.66 -11.44
CA PRO A 85 24.72 13.55 -11.52
C PRO A 85 25.95 13.07 -10.74
N ASP A 86 25.76 12.19 -9.75
CA ASP A 86 26.81 11.58 -8.94
C ASP A 86 27.42 10.29 -9.55
N GLY A 87 26.94 9.86 -10.72
CA GLY A 87 27.39 8.65 -11.41
C GLY A 87 26.71 7.35 -10.96
N SER A 88 25.81 7.40 -9.97
CA SER A 88 25.00 6.23 -9.57
C SER A 88 23.92 5.92 -10.62
N ILE A 89 23.48 4.66 -10.70
CA ILE A 89 22.40 4.25 -11.62
C ILE A 89 21.09 4.88 -11.15
N MET A 90 20.37 5.55 -12.06
CA MET A 90 19.08 6.16 -11.76
C MET A 90 18.01 5.07 -11.60
N GLY A 91 17.36 5.03 -10.44
CA GLY A 91 16.22 4.16 -10.19
C GLY A 91 14.91 4.74 -10.70
N PHE A 92 14.03 3.87 -11.19
CA PHE A 92 12.73 4.18 -11.78
C PHE A 92 11.57 4.03 -10.78
N GLN A 93 11.89 3.99 -9.49
CA GLN A 93 10.92 3.84 -8.41
C GLN A 93 9.90 5.00 -8.41
N PRO A 94 8.60 4.71 -8.56
CA PRO A 94 7.50 5.66 -8.34
C PRO A 94 7.50 6.20 -6.90
N PRO A 95 6.85 7.35 -6.63
CA PRO A 95 6.71 7.82 -5.26
C PRO A 95 5.67 6.97 -4.54
N LEU A 96 5.91 6.59 -3.28
CA LEU A 96 4.89 5.96 -2.44
C LEU A 96 3.67 6.88 -2.23
N PHE A 97 3.93 8.18 -2.11
CA PHE A 97 2.92 9.22 -1.97
C PHE A 97 3.39 10.51 -2.64
N GLY A 98 2.49 11.21 -3.34
CA GLY A 98 2.76 12.49 -3.99
C GLY A 98 3.08 12.33 -5.47
N SER A 99 3.99 13.14 -5.99
CA SER A 99 4.36 13.14 -7.41
C SER A 99 5.87 13.19 -7.58
N LYS A 100 6.39 12.47 -8.57
CA LYS A 100 7.84 12.42 -8.88
C LYS A 100 8.04 12.36 -10.37
N ASP A 101 8.97 13.17 -10.87
CA ASP A 101 9.39 13.13 -12.26
C ASP A 101 10.43 12.01 -12.44
N ILE A 102 10.21 11.14 -13.42
CA ILE A 102 11.06 10.02 -13.78
C ILE A 102 11.35 10.17 -15.28
N LEU A 103 12.58 10.59 -15.60
CA LEU A 103 12.96 11.00 -16.96
C LEU A 103 11.97 12.03 -17.54
N ASN A 104 11.20 11.64 -18.57
CA ASN A 104 10.25 12.48 -19.30
C ASN A 104 8.80 12.32 -18.84
N PHE A 105 8.51 11.51 -17.80
CA PHE A 105 7.14 11.30 -17.32
C PHE A 105 7.02 11.61 -15.84
N LYS A 106 5.82 12.05 -15.45
CA LYS A 106 5.48 12.35 -14.06
C LYS A 106 4.61 11.24 -13.50
N ALA A 107 5.07 10.59 -12.44
CA ALA A 107 4.31 9.59 -11.70
C ALA A 107 3.53 10.26 -10.57
N HIS A 108 2.27 9.88 -10.40
CA HIS A 108 1.38 10.38 -9.35
C HIS A 108 0.86 9.22 -8.50
N SER A 109 1.03 9.33 -7.18
CA SER A 109 0.62 8.31 -6.21
C SER A 109 -0.22 8.96 -5.13
N TYR A 110 -1.54 8.87 -5.30
CA TYR A 110 -2.52 9.42 -4.36
C TYR A 110 -3.52 8.34 -3.92
N PRO A 111 -4.02 8.44 -2.68
CA PRO A 111 -5.05 7.55 -2.18
C PRO A 111 -6.28 7.55 -3.11
N GLN A 112 -6.75 6.36 -3.44
CA GLN A 112 -8.01 6.13 -4.15
C GLN A 112 -9.16 5.93 -3.15
N LEU A 113 -10.39 5.79 -3.66
CA LEU A 113 -11.60 5.62 -2.83
C LEU A 113 -11.47 4.52 -1.76
N GLY A 114 -10.83 3.39 -2.09
CA GLY A 114 -10.64 2.29 -1.15
C GLY A 114 -9.80 2.68 0.08
N ALA A 115 -8.76 3.50 -0.11
CA ALA A 115 -7.93 3.99 0.99
C ALA A 115 -8.71 4.95 1.91
N TYR A 116 -9.53 5.84 1.32
CA TYR A 116 -10.41 6.72 2.09
C TYR A 116 -11.47 5.94 2.88
N ALA A 117 -12.10 4.93 2.26
CA ALA A 117 -13.08 4.08 2.93
C ALA A 117 -12.48 3.32 4.12
N LEU A 118 -11.27 2.76 3.95
CA LEU A 118 -10.53 2.10 5.01
C LEU A 118 -10.20 3.07 6.16
N ALA A 119 -9.70 4.26 5.84
CA ALA A 119 -9.37 5.27 6.84
C ALA A 119 -10.59 5.70 7.67
N ILE A 120 -11.73 5.94 7.01
CA ILE A 120 -12.99 6.27 7.68
C ILE A 120 -13.46 5.11 8.57
N GLY A 121 -13.40 3.87 8.08
CA GLY A 121 -13.76 2.69 8.87
C GLY A 121 -12.90 2.52 10.12
N MET A 122 -11.59 2.74 10.02
CA MET A 122 -10.69 2.71 11.17
C MET A 122 -10.98 3.86 12.15
N ALA A 123 -11.26 5.07 11.65
CA ALA A 123 -11.63 6.20 12.48
C ALA A 123 -12.92 5.91 13.28
N PHE A 124 -13.93 5.31 12.65
CA PHE A 124 -15.14 4.88 13.36
C PHE A 124 -14.86 3.82 14.41
N SER A 125 -14.04 2.80 14.12
CA SER A 125 -13.65 1.81 15.13
C SER A 125 -12.98 2.46 16.35
N PHE A 126 -12.10 3.43 16.11
CA PHE A 126 -11.42 4.15 17.18
C PHE A 126 -12.38 5.01 18.01
N VAL A 127 -13.31 5.73 17.36
CA VAL A 127 -14.34 6.52 18.05
C VAL A 127 -15.28 5.62 18.85
N SER A 128 -15.72 4.48 18.30
CA SER A 128 -16.58 3.51 18.97
C SER A 128 -15.93 2.95 20.25
N TYR A 129 -14.61 2.78 20.27
CA TYR A 129 -13.89 2.43 21.50
C TYR A 129 -14.07 3.50 22.60
N PHE A 130 -13.88 4.78 22.28
CA PHE A 130 -14.04 5.85 23.28
C PHE A 130 -15.48 6.01 23.75
N VAL A 131 -16.44 5.93 22.83
CA VAL A 131 -17.86 6.01 23.17
C VAL A 131 -18.24 4.84 24.07
N GLY A 132 -17.95 3.60 23.67
CA GLY A 132 -18.28 2.42 24.47
C GLY A 132 -17.56 2.38 25.83
N LYS A 133 -16.33 2.91 25.91
CA LYS A 133 -15.61 3.04 27.18
C LYS A 133 -16.28 4.05 28.12
N LYS A 134 -16.80 5.17 27.58
CA LYS A 134 -17.52 6.19 28.38
C LYS A 134 -18.86 5.66 28.89
N GLU A 135 -19.60 4.90 28.09
CA GLU A 135 -20.89 4.33 28.51
C GLU A 135 -20.75 3.24 29.59
N THR A 136 -19.57 2.61 29.70
CA THR A 136 -19.32 1.52 30.67
C THR A 136 -18.72 2.03 32.00
N ASN A 137 -18.22 3.26 32.04
CA ASN A 137 -17.58 3.88 33.23
C ASN A 137 -18.54 4.85 33.91
#